data_AF-A0AAN8QY26-F1
#
_entry.id   AF-A0AAN8QY26-F1
#
_cell.length_a   1.000
_cell.length_b   1.000
_cell.length_c   1.000
_cell.angle_alpha   90.00
_cell.angle_beta   90.00
_cell.angle_gamma   90.00
#
_symmetry.space_group_name_H-M   'P 1'
#
loop_
_entity.id
_entity.type
_entity.pdbx_description
1 polymer ?
#
loop_
_entity_poly.entity_id
_entity_poly.type
_entity_poly.pdbx_seq_one_letter_code
_entity_poly.pdbx_strand_id
1 'polypeptide(L)'
;MPHPVLLSCSHSFCRPCLGETWREQRGIKDCPICRRRSSRDHPRTNLALRSIYETLLKEWNSKDTQGPTEKTREKPTKKGL
;
A
#
# COMPACT_ATOMS: atom_id res chain seq x y z
N MET A 1 -2.96 0.90 9.84
CA MET A 1 -1.94 1.95 9.64
C MET A 1 -0.67 1.34 9.09
N PRO A 2 -0.37 1.45 7.79
CA PRO A 2 0.89 0.94 7.28
C PRO A 2 2.02 1.81 7.84
N HIS A 3 2.95 1.17 8.52
CA HIS A 3 4.23 1.76 8.87
C HIS A 3 5.23 1.15 7.91
N PRO A 4 5.43 1.77 6.74
CA PRO A 4 6.39 1.26 5.77
C PRO A 4 7.79 1.43 6.34
N VAL A 5 8.58 0.36 6.29
CA VAL A 5 9.93 0.24 6.81
C VAL A 5 10.90 0.25 5.64
N LEU A 6 11.90 1.14 5.68
CA LEU A 6 12.94 1.24 4.66
C LEU A 6 14.21 0.50 5.11
N LEU A 7 14.62 -0.52 4.35
CA LEU A 7 15.87 -1.23 4.58
C LEU A 7 17.08 -0.46 3.99
N SER A 8 18.29 -0.84 4.39
CA SER A 8 19.55 -0.27 3.88
C SER A 8 19.78 -0.50 2.37
N CYS A 9 19.07 -1.45 1.78
CA CYS A 9 19.03 -1.68 0.32
C CYS A 9 18.00 -0.82 -0.42
N SER A 10 17.39 0.16 0.25
CA SER A 10 16.35 1.06 -0.29
C SER A 10 15.01 0.41 -0.64
N HIS A 11 14.82 -0.89 -0.37
CA HIS A 11 13.52 -1.53 -0.47
C HIS A 11 12.65 -1.23 0.74
N SER A 12 11.36 -0.95 0.49
CA SER A 12 10.37 -0.64 1.52
C SER A 12 9.35 -1.77 1.68
N PHE A 13 8.98 -2.09 2.92
CA PHE A 13 7.98 -3.13 3.24
C PHE A 13 7.06 -2.67 4.35
N CYS A 14 5.85 -3.23 4.45
CA CYS A 14 5.03 -2.98 5.63
C CYS A 14 5.66 -3.61 6.88
N ARG A 15 5.62 -2.94 8.05
CA ARG A 15 6.14 -3.47 9.33
C ARG A 15 5.75 -4.93 9.62
N PRO A 16 4.46 -5.32 9.59
CA PRO A 16 4.09 -6.71 9.86
C PRO A 16 4.65 -7.66 8.80
N CYS A 17 4.49 -7.35 7.51
CA CYS A 17 5.00 -8.16 6.39
C CYS A 17 6.49 -8.50 6.55
N LEU A 18 7.30 -7.50 6.90
CA LEU A 18 8.74 -7.67 7.10
C LEU A 18 9.04 -8.51 8.35
N GLY A 19 8.33 -8.25 9.45
CA GLY A 19 8.48 -9.01 10.69
C GLY A 19 8.10 -10.48 10.55
N GLU A 20 7.05 -10.80 9.80
CA GLU A 20 6.65 -12.17 9.49
C GLU A 20 7.69 -12.88 8.65
N THR A 21 8.19 -12.19 7.61
CA THR A 21 9.21 -12.74 6.73
C THR A 21 10.52 -13.05 7.48
N TRP A 22 10.95 -12.16 8.39
CA TRP A 22 12.14 -12.40 9.22
C TRP A 22 11.92 -13.48 10.27
N ARG A 23 10.69 -13.62 10.81
CA ARG A 23 10.34 -14.70 11.72
C ARG A 23 10.40 -16.06 11.02
N GLU A 24 9.83 -16.15 9.82
CA GLU A 24 9.83 -17.38 9.02
C GLU A 24 11.24 -17.80 8.62
N GLN A 25 12.11 -16.85 8.30
CA GLN A 25 13.53 -17.09 8.03
C GLN A 25 14.38 -17.27 9.30
N ARG A 26 13.80 -17.70 10.42
CA ARG A 26 14.50 -17.98 11.69
C ARG A 26 15.36 -16.81 12.20
N GLY A 27 14.90 -15.59 12.00
CA GLY A 27 15.60 -14.37 12.44
C GLY A 27 16.65 -13.84 11.46
N ILE A 28 16.77 -14.41 10.26
CA ILE A 28 17.61 -13.85 9.19
C ILE A 28 16.98 -12.54 8.71
N LYS A 29 17.66 -11.43 9.01
CA LYS A 29 17.19 -10.06 8.70
C LYS A 29 17.60 -9.62 7.29
N ASP A 30 17.39 -10.47 6.30
CA ASP A 30 17.72 -10.15 4.92
C ASP A 30 16.56 -9.45 4.22
N CYS A 31 16.89 -8.68 3.18
CA CYS A 31 15.89 -8.13 2.30
C CYS A 31 15.17 -9.27 1.56
N PRO A 32 13.82 -9.34 1.60
CA PRO A 32 13.06 -10.37 0.87
C PRO A 32 13.25 -10.32 -0.65
N ILE A 33 13.62 -9.16 -1.19
CA ILE A 33 13.76 -8.92 -2.63
C ILE A 33 15.18 -9.20 -3.11
N CYS A 34 16.19 -8.56 -2.51
CA CYS A 34 17.57 -8.62 -3.00
C CYS A 34 18.51 -9.42 -2.12
N ARG A 35 18.01 -10.07 -1.05
CA ARG A 35 18.78 -10.87 -0.08
C ARG A 35 19.91 -10.10 0.63
N ARG A 36 20.05 -8.78 0.43
CA ARG A 36 21.03 -7.97 1.16
C ARG A 36 20.67 -7.95 2.64
N ARG A 37 21.64 -8.25 3.50
CA ARG A 37 21.48 -8.20 4.96
C ARG A 37 21.09 -6.79 5.42
N SER A 38 20.05 -6.70 6.23
CA SER A 38 19.68 -5.46 6.91
C SER A 38 20.77 -5.09 7.90
N SER A 39 21.19 -3.83 7.88
CA SER A 39 22.18 -3.30 8.83
C SER A 39 21.55 -2.79 10.13
N ARG A 40 20.22 -2.83 10.25
CA ARG A 40 19.47 -2.29 11.40
C ARG A 40 18.42 -3.28 11.87
N ASP A 41 18.38 -3.51 13.18
CA ASP A 41 17.34 -4.29 13.85
C ASP A 41 15.98 -3.59 13.79
N HIS A 42 15.98 -2.26 13.78
CA HIS A 42 14.79 -1.40 13.67
C HIS A 42 14.96 -0.43 12.49
N PRO A 43 14.52 -0.80 11.28
CA PRO A 43 14.70 0.06 10.13
C PRO A 43 13.71 1.23 10.18
N ARG A 44 14.09 2.37 9.59
CA ARG A 44 13.35 3.62 9.71
C ARG A 44 12.02 3.54 8.96
N THR A 45 11.03 4.32 9.40
CA THR A 45 9.78 4.48 8.67
C THR A 45 10.01 5.33 7.42
N ASN A 46 9.52 4.89 6.26
CA ASN A 46 9.50 5.69 5.04
C ASN A 46 8.35 6.72 5.12
N LEU A 47 8.68 7.96 5.53
CA LEU A 47 7.71 9.02 5.74
C LEU A 47 7.00 9.45 4.44
N ALA A 48 7.71 9.44 3.31
CA ALA A 48 7.13 9.79 2.02
C ALA A 48 6.05 8.77 1.60
N LEU A 49 6.38 7.47 1.69
CA LEU A 49 5.42 6.42 1.36
C LEU A 49 4.21 6.41 2.30
N ARG A 50 4.43 6.73 3.59
CA ARG A 50 3.35 6.90 4.57
C ARG A 50 2.41 8.05 4.20
N SER A 51 2.97 9.21 3.82
CA SER A 51 2.17 10.39 3.43
C SER A 51 1.31 10.13 2.20
N ILE A 52 1.84 9.42 1.21
CA ILE A 52 1.08 9.01 0.02
C ILE A 52 -0.08 8.10 0.43
N TYR A 53 0.17 7.09 1.27
CA TYR A 53 -0.89 6.21 1.75
C TYR A 53 -1.97 6.96 2.53
N GLU A 54 -1.58 7.88 3.42
CA GLU A 54 -2.53 8.70 4.18
C GLU A 54 -3.40 9.58 3.27
N THR A 55 -2.83 10.10 2.19
CA THR A 55 -3.57 10.88 1.18
C THR A 55 -4.56 9.99 0.42
N LEU A 56 -4.11 8.84 -0.07
CA LEU A 56 -4.97 7.88 -0.78
C LEU A 56 -6.13 7.39 0.11
N LEU A 57 -5.86 7.12 1.38
CA LEU A 57 -6.88 6.67 2.33
C LEU A 57 -7.95 7.74 2.55
N LYS A 58 -7.55 9.02 2.65
CA LYS A 58 -8.50 10.14 2.74
C LYS A 58 -9.38 10.22 1.50
N GLU A 59 -8.78 10.16 0.31
CA GLU A 59 -9.49 10.18 -0.96
C GLU A 59 -10.51 9.04 -1.08
N TRP A 60 -10.17 7.83 -0.64
CA TRP A 60 -11.09 6.69 -0.66
C TRP A 60 -12.22 6.84 0.36
N ASN A 61 -11.91 7.24 1.59
CA ASN A 61 -12.92 7.43 2.62
C ASN A 61 -13.91 8.55 2.28
N SER A 62 -13.45 9.59 1.55
CA SER A 62 -14.31 10.63 0.99
C SER A 62 -15.21 10.11 -0.14
N LYS A 63 -14.79 9.07 -0.87
CA LYS A 63 -15.59 8.44 -1.93
C LYS A 63 -16.59 7.42 -1.41
N ASP A 64 -16.33 6.76 -0.28
CA ASP A 64 -17.30 5.91 0.43
C ASP A 64 -18.51 6.68 0.99
N THR A 65 -18.46 8.02 1.03
CA THR A 65 -19.61 8.86 1.39
C THR A 65 -20.51 9.20 0.18
N GLN A 66 -20.16 8.75 -1.03
CA GLN A 66 -21.04 8.73 -2.18
C GLN A 66 -21.49 7.30 -2.45
N GLY A 67 -22.68 6.95 -1.93
CA GLY A 67 -23.39 5.73 -2.32
C GLY A 67 -23.57 5.63 -3.85
N PRO A 68 -23.96 4.45 -4.36
CA PRO A 68 -23.93 4.15 -5.78
C PRO A 68 -24.80 5.13 -6.57
N THR A 69 -24.20 6.00 -7.38
CA THR A 69 -24.94 6.70 -8.43
C THR A 69 -25.13 5.70 -9.57
N GLU A 70 -26.33 5.09 -9.62
CA GLU A 70 -26.90 4.55 -10.84
C GLU A 70 -26.70 5.57 -11.97
N LYS A 71 -25.78 5.31 -12.89
CA LYS A 71 -25.88 5.86 -14.23
C LYS A 71 -26.71 4.89 -15.04
N THR A 72 -28.03 5.07 -14.96
CA THR A 72 -28.97 4.59 -15.98
C THR A 72 -28.47 5.06 -17.33
N ARG A 73 -27.91 4.14 -18.12
CA ARG A 73 -27.61 4.41 -19.53
C ARG A 73 -28.95 4.44 -20.26
N GLU A 74 -29.40 5.65 -20.56
CA GLU A 74 -30.56 5.94 -21.40
C GLU A 74 -30.54 5.09 -22.68
N LYS A 75 -31.69 4.48 -23.01
CA LYS A 75 -31.90 3.81 -24.29
C LYS A 75 -31.96 4.87 -25.39
N PRO A 76 -31.17 4.76 -26.48
CA PRO A 76 -31.31 5.67 -27.60
C PRO A 76 -32.62 5.39 -28.34
N THR A 77 -33.55 6.33 -28.24
CA THR A 77 -34.76 6.43 -29.07
C THR A 77 -34.33 6.72 -30.51
N LYS A 78 -34.51 5.75 -31.40
CA LYS A 78 -34.40 5.96 -32.84
C LYS A 78 -35.76 6.47 -33.33
N LYS A 79 -35.84 7.76 -33.67
CA LYS A 79 -36.94 8.36 -34.43
C LYS A 79 -36.52 8.51 -35.89
N GLY A 80 -37.45 8.25 -36.81
CA GLY A 80 -37.31 8.46 -38.28
C GLY A 80 -37.01 7.14 -39.01
N LEU A 81 -37.70 6.75 -40.08
CA LEU A 81 -38.64 7.40 -40.99
C LEU A 81 -39.66 6.34 -41.44
#